data_AF-A0A0F9BDP8-F1
#
_entry.id   AF-A0A0F9BDP8-F1
#
_cell.length_a   1.000
_cell.length_b   1.000
_cell.length_c   1.000
_cell.angle_alpha   90.00
_cell.angle_beta   90.00
_cell.angle_gamma   90.00
#
_symmetry.space_group_name_H-M   'P 1'
#
loop_
_entity.id
_entity.type
_entity.pdbx_description
1 polymer ?
#
loop_
_entity_poly.entity_id
_entity_poly.type
_entity_poly.pdbx_seq_one_letter_code
_entity_poly.pdbx_strand_id
1 'polypeptide(L)'
;TVLYATLDGEPVIVTRKRARLLLTRTLPDGKYMFIAPLEDGSPPPSVPEYRLGSVKCFMHKDSEERELLDSLGMAGKLCIAGKLANIYAKRIHERKCHKREREMFQDYLDDKKEAASIERQEMQYTAMIALAERASPPEKAKPATTCHSCNAVIEGKLADHTC
;
A
#
# COMPACT_ATOMS: atom_id res chain seq x y z
N THR A 1 5.43 41.34 1.38
CA THR A 1 5.32 41.39 2.86
C THR A 1 5.03 39.99 3.33
N VAL A 2 5.72 39.53 4.36
CA VAL A 2 5.45 38.21 4.98
C VAL A 2 4.43 38.43 6.08
N LEU A 3 3.42 37.58 6.18
CA LEU A 3 2.50 37.50 7.32
C LEU A 3 2.59 36.10 7.92
N TYR A 4 2.38 35.96 9.22
CA TYR A 4 2.42 34.66 9.89
C TYR A 4 1.00 34.22 10.24
N ALA A 5 0.63 32.99 9.86
CA ALA A 5 -0.64 32.40 10.27
C ALA A 5 -0.65 32.12 11.77
N THR A 6 -1.74 32.46 12.47
CA THR A 6 -1.84 32.28 13.93
C THR A 6 -2.04 30.85 14.38
N LEU A 7 -2.55 29.99 13.50
CA LEU A 7 -2.80 28.59 13.78
C LEU A 7 -1.54 27.74 13.73
N ASP A 8 -0.74 27.92 12.67
CA ASP A 8 0.35 27.00 12.36
C ASP A 8 1.72 27.70 12.25
N GLY A 9 1.75 29.03 12.38
CA GLY A 9 2.97 29.83 12.23
C GLY A 9 3.50 29.96 10.82
N GLU A 10 2.78 29.44 9.83
CA GLU A 10 3.24 29.42 8.45
C GLU A 10 3.51 30.83 7.90
N PRO A 11 4.72 31.10 7.35
CA PRO A 11 5.02 32.36 6.71
C PRO A 11 4.35 32.43 5.34
N VAL A 12 3.37 33.32 5.20
CA VAL A 12 2.66 33.57 3.95
C VAL A 12 3.20 34.83 3.27
N ILE A 13 3.81 34.67 2.11
CA ILE A 13 4.29 35.79 1.29
C ILE A 13 3.09 36.39 0.55
N VAL A 14 2.78 37.65 0.85
CA VAL A 14 1.66 38.37 0.23
C VAL A 14 2.06 39.75 -0.28
N THR A 15 1.33 40.21 -1.29
CA THR A 15 1.42 41.58 -1.79
C THR A 15 0.87 42.56 -0.75
N ARG A 16 1.39 43.79 -0.70
CA ARG A 16 0.95 44.82 0.27
C ARG A 16 -0.56 45.04 0.27
N LYS A 17 -1.20 45.02 -0.90
CA LYS A 17 -2.65 45.18 -1.06
C LYS A 17 -3.44 44.04 -0.40
N ARG A 18 -2.97 42.79 -0.52
CA ARG A 18 -3.59 41.62 0.12
C ARG A 18 -3.28 41.53 1.62
N ALA A 19 -2.11 42.01 2.05
CA ALA A 19 -1.73 42.00 3.46
C ALA A 19 -2.75 42.74 4.34
N ARG A 20 -3.23 43.91 3.90
CA ARG A 20 -4.26 44.68 4.62
C ARG A 20 -5.56 43.90 4.80
N LEU A 21 -6.00 43.17 3.76
CA LEU A 21 -7.24 42.37 3.80
C LEU A 21 -7.10 41.10 4.65
N LEU A 22 -5.91 40.52 4.71
CA LEU A 22 -5.65 39.32 5.50
C LEU A 22 -5.51 39.64 6.99
N LEU A 23 -4.94 40.79 7.33
CA LEU A 23 -4.83 41.25 8.72
C LEU A 23 -6.19 41.61 9.36
N THR A 24 -7.22 41.87 8.56
CA THR A 24 -8.59 42.11 9.06
C THR A 24 -9.39 40.82 9.26
N ARG A 25 -8.88 39.65 8.84
CA ARG A 25 -9.62 38.38 8.98
C ARG A 25 -9.46 37.80 10.38
N THR A 26 -10.59 37.37 10.93
CA THR A 26 -10.67 36.70 12.23
C THR A 26 -11.15 35.25 12.08
N LEU A 27 -10.73 34.41 13.02
CA LEU A 27 -11.22 33.06 13.23
C LEU A 27 -12.61 33.10 13.90
N PRO A 28 -13.35 31.98 13.89
CA PRO A 28 -14.60 31.85 14.66
C PRO A 28 -14.43 32.16 16.16
N ASP A 29 -13.22 31.97 16.70
CA ASP A 29 -12.87 32.28 18.09
C ASP A 29 -12.55 33.77 18.35
N GLY A 30 -12.75 34.65 17.36
CA GLY A 30 -12.49 36.09 17.46
C GLY A 30 -11.02 36.51 17.38
N LYS A 31 -10.07 35.56 17.34
CA LYS A 31 -8.64 35.82 17.15
C LYS A 31 -8.32 36.15 15.69
N TYR A 32 -7.31 36.98 15.44
CA TYR A 32 -6.84 37.27 14.07
C TYR A 32 -6.26 36.02 13.41
N MET A 33 -6.50 35.87 12.10
CA MET A 33 -6.03 34.74 11.30
C MET A 33 -4.55 34.85 10.91
N PHE A 34 -4.07 36.09 10.77
CA PHE A 34 -2.70 36.41 10.41
C PHE A 34 -2.17 37.50 11.33
N ILE A 35 -0.92 37.40 11.76
CA ILE A 35 -0.21 38.44 12.52
C ILE A 35 0.91 39.01 11.65
N ALA A 36 1.10 40.32 11.75
CA ALA A 36 2.19 41.01 11.08
C ALA A 36 3.54 40.68 11.75
N PRO A 37 4.64 40.63 10.99
CA PRO A 37 5.99 40.53 11.55
C PRO A 37 6.27 41.71 12.50
N LEU A 38 7.20 41.52 13.44
CA LEU A 38 7.79 42.65 14.18
C LEU A 38 8.56 43.58 13.21
N GLU A 39 8.92 44.79 13.67
CA GLU A 39 9.69 45.75 12.87
C GLU A 39 11.02 45.16 12.33
N ASP A 40 11.59 44.21 13.07
CA ASP A 40 12.81 43.47 12.69
C ASP A 40 12.57 42.32 11.69
N GLY A 41 11.33 42.06 11.30
CA GLY A 41 10.96 40.98 10.37
C GLY A 41 10.84 39.59 11.02
N SER A 42 11.01 39.47 12.33
CA SER A 42 10.88 38.23 13.09
C SER A 42 9.41 37.87 13.38
N PRO A 43 9.10 36.57 13.57
CA PRO A 43 7.75 36.14 13.95
C PRO A 43 7.40 36.61 15.36
N PRO A 44 6.15 37.06 15.61
CA PRO A 44 5.68 37.41 16.94
C PRO A 44 5.78 36.25 17.93
N PRO A 45 6.07 36.51 19.23
CA PRO A 45 6.19 35.47 20.25
C PRO A 45 4.86 34.72 20.52
N SER A 46 3.73 35.25 20.04
CA SER A 46 2.41 34.63 20.13
C SER A 46 2.12 33.61 19.01
N VAL A 47 3.02 33.47 18.04
CA VAL A 47 2.84 32.58 16.89
C VAL A 47 3.45 31.20 17.17
N PRO A 48 2.71 30.09 16.95
CA PRO A 48 3.25 28.75 17.05
C PRO A 48 4.46 28.54 16.14
N GLU A 49 5.41 27.69 16.54
CA GLU A 49 6.55 27.37 15.69
C GLU A 49 6.10 26.60 14.44
N TYR A 50 6.38 27.16 13.26
CA TYR A 50 6.05 26.51 11.99
C TYR A 50 6.92 25.27 11.78
N ARG A 51 6.28 24.10 11.84
CA ARG A 51 6.93 22.83 11.54
C ARG A 51 6.88 22.59 10.04
N LEU A 52 7.97 22.91 9.35
CA LEU A 52 8.20 22.45 7.99
C LEU A 52 8.11 20.92 7.97
N GLY A 53 7.29 20.42 7.05
CA GLY A 53 7.18 19.00 6.82
C GLY A 53 8.51 18.38 6.40
N SER A 54 8.82 17.21 6.94
CA SER A 54 10.03 16.46 6.61
C SER A 54 9.80 15.35 5.57
N VAL A 55 8.55 15.14 5.16
CA VAL A 55 8.18 14.01 4.32
C VAL A 55 8.53 14.33 2.86
N LYS A 56 9.33 13.46 2.25
CA LYS A 56 9.70 13.55 0.83
C LYS A 56 8.66 12.84 -0.04
N CYS A 57 8.39 13.36 -1.23
CA CYS A 57 7.61 12.66 -2.25
C CYS A 57 8.31 11.36 -2.67
N PHE A 58 7.58 10.31 -3.07
CA PHE A 58 8.20 9.08 -3.57
C PHE A 58 9.06 9.29 -4.82
N MET A 59 8.76 10.30 -5.63
CA MET A 59 9.58 10.67 -6.80
C MET A 59 10.72 11.65 -6.48
N HIS A 60 10.93 11.98 -5.20
CA HIS A 60 12.06 12.82 -4.81
C HIS A 60 13.39 12.07 -5.04
N LYS A 61 14.47 12.79 -5.34
CA LYS A 61 15.79 12.19 -5.58
C LYS A 61 16.26 11.31 -4.42
N ASP A 62 16.04 11.79 -3.21
CA ASP A 62 16.44 11.12 -1.97
C ASP A 62 15.32 10.28 -1.32
N SER A 63 14.32 9.82 -2.08
CA SER A 63 13.32 8.90 -1.54
C SER A 63 13.89 7.47 -1.46
N GLU A 64 13.49 6.71 -0.45
CA GLU A 64 13.88 5.28 -0.33
C GLU A 64 13.34 4.45 -1.50
N GLU A 65 12.19 4.84 -2.03
CA GLU A 65 11.50 4.16 -3.13
C GLU A 65 12.22 4.38 -4.48
N ARG A 66 13.28 5.21 -4.52
CA ARG A 66 13.91 5.65 -5.76
C ARG A 66 14.53 4.52 -6.56
N GLU A 67 15.27 3.63 -5.91
CA GLU A 67 15.93 2.49 -6.58
C GLU A 67 14.90 1.60 -7.28
N LEU A 68 13.75 1.39 -6.62
CA LEU A 68 12.66 0.61 -7.19
C LEU A 68 12.01 1.34 -8.38
N LEU A 69 11.79 2.65 -8.28
CA LEU A 69 11.24 3.44 -9.39
C LEU A 69 12.18 3.48 -10.60
N ASP A 70 13.49 3.52 -10.37
CA ASP A 70 14.50 3.45 -11.43
C ASP A 70 14.44 2.10 -12.15
N SER A 71 14.26 1.00 -11.41
CA SER A 71 14.07 -0.34 -11.99
C SER A 71 12.78 -0.45 -12.83
N LEU A 72 11.75 0.31 -12.48
CA LEU A 72 10.48 0.39 -13.22
C LEU A 72 10.53 1.33 -14.44
N GLY A 73 11.71 1.88 -14.77
CA GLY A 73 11.88 2.77 -15.91
C GLY A 73 11.45 4.22 -15.66
N MET A 74 11.23 4.62 -14.40
CA MET A 74 10.84 5.99 -14.03
C MET A 74 12.04 6.90 -13.73
N ALA A 75 13.23 6.52 -14.20
CA ALA A 75 14.47 7.22 -13.86
C ALA A 75 14.53 8.69 -14.31
N GLY A 76 13.88 9.03 -15.42
CA GLY A 76 13.90 10.40 -15.95
C GLY A 76 13.02 11.41 -15.19
N LYS A 77 12.17 10.96 -14.26
CA LYS A 77 11.18 11.83 -13.60
C LYS A 77 11.57 12.08 -12.15
N LEU A 78 11.65 13.35 -11.77
CA LEU A 78 12.02 13.80 -10.43
C LEU A 78 11.04 14.85 -9.92
N CYS A 79 10.70 14.74 -8.65
CA CYS A 79 9.91 15.75 -7.95
C CYS A 79 10.78 16.57 -7.00
N ILE A 80 10.61 17.90 -7.03
CA ILE A 80 11.31 18.85 -6.15
C ILE A 80 10.64 18.90 -4.76
N ALA A 81 9.43 18.35 -4.60
CA ALA A 81 8.69 18.37 -3.34
C ALA A 81 9.32 17.42 -2.30
N GLY A 82 10.25 17.97 -1.51
CA GLY A 82 10.93 17.29 -0.40
C GLY A 82 10.48 17.71 1.00
N LYS A 83 9.53 18.65 1.12
CA LYS A 83 9.11 19.28 2.39
C LYS A 83 7.61 19.17 2.64
N LEU A 84 7.03 17.98 2.49
CA LEU A 84 5.60 17.77 2.68
C LEU A 84 5.27 17.61 4.17
N ALA A 85 4.20 18.28 4.61
CA ALA A 85 3.80 18.39 6.02
C ALA A 85 3.66 17.03 6.74
N ASN A 86 3.03 16.05 6.09
CA ASN A 86 2.80 14.71 6.63
C ASN A 86 2.58 13.69 5.52
N ILE A 87 2.44 12.41 5.89
CA ILE A 87 2.19 11.29 4.96
C ILE A 87 0.89 11.50 4.16
N TYR A 88 -0.13 12.11 4.76
CA TYR A 88 -1.37 12.40 4.05
C TYR A 88 -1.17 13.44 2.94
N ALA A 89 -0.41 14.51 3.20
CA ALA A 89 0.00 15.51 2.22
C ALA A 89 0.84 14.88 1.11
N LYS A 90 1.74 13.93 1.44
CA LYS A 90 2.42 13.07 0.45
C LYS A 90 1.40 12.36 -0.44
N ARG A 91 0.46 11.61 0.12
CA ARG A 91 -0.57 10.90 -0.69
C ARG A 91 -1.43 11.82 -1.56
N ILE A 92 -1.76 13.03 -1.09
CA ILE A 92 -2.53 14.01 -1.87
C ILE A 92 -1.67 14.56 -3.01
N HIS A 93 -0.42 14.92 -2.72
CA HIS A 93 0.53 15.43 -3.70
C HIS A 93 0.77 14.41 -4.81
N GLU A 94 1.02 13.16 -4.45
CA GLU A 94 1.25 12.08 -5.42
C GLU A 94 0.03 11.85 -6.31
N ARG A 95 -1.18 11.85 -5.75
CA ARG A 95 -2.41 11.70 -6.53
C ARG A 95 -2.64 12.84 -7.52
N LYS A 96 -2.23 14.06 -7.18
CA LYS A 96 -2.47 15.25 -8.01
C LYS A 96 -1.35 15.50 -9.01
N CYS A 97 -0.10 15.36 -8.60
CA CYS A 97 1.08 15.73 -9.39
C CYS A 97 1.72 14.55 -10.12
N HIS A 98 1.56 13.32 -9.61
CA HIS A 98 2.22 12.12 -10.12
C HIS A 98 1.21 10.99 -10.35
N LYS A 99 0.05 11.33 -10.92
CA LYS A 99 -1.07 10.41 -11.05
C LYS A 99 -0.66 9.10 -11.76
N ARG A 100 -0.01 9.23 -12.92
CA ARG A 100 0.38 8.08 -13.77
C ARG A 100 1.48 7.25 -13.13
N GLU A 101 2.48 7.90 -12.55
CA GLU A 101 3.61 7.23 -11.92
C GLU A 101 3.16 6.49 -10.65
N ARG A 102 2.22 7.07 -9.92
CA ARG A 102 1.60 6.44 -8.76
C ARG A 102 0.74 5.24 -9.16
N GLU A 103 -0.01 5.33 -10.25
CA GLU A 103 -0.77 4.20 -10.81
C GLU A 103 0.18 3.04 -11.15
N MET A 104 1.24 3.28 -11.93
CA MET A 104 2.24 2.24 -12.28
C MET A 104 2.91 1.62 -11.05
N PHE A 105 3.26 2.43 -10.06
CA PHE A 105 3.87 1.94 -8.83
C PHE A 105 2.88 1.09 -8.02
N GLN A 106 1.61 1.50 -7.99
CA GLN A 106 0.55 0.77 -7.32
C GLN A 106 0.29 -0.57 -8.01
N ASP A 107 0.20 -0.58 -9.34
CA ASP A 107 0.03 -1.79 -10.16
C ASP A 107 1.15 -2.80 -9.85
N TYR A 108 2.41 -2.36 -9.83
CA TYR A 108 3.54 -3.21 -9.46
C TYR A 108 3.43 -3.80 -8.05
N LEU A 109 2.98 -3.01 -7.07
CA LEU A 109 2.79 -3.49 -5.70
C LEU A 109 1.64 -4.50 -5.63
N ASP A 110 0.63 -4.33 -6.44
CA ASP A 110 -0.53 -5.21 -6.49
C ASP A 110 -0.18 -6.52 -7.22
N ASP A 111 0.54 -6.48 -8.34
CA ASP A 111 1.11 -7.66 -9.02
C ASP A 111 1.96 -8.51 -8.08
N LYS A 112 2.81 -7.87 -7.25
CA LYS A 112 3.61 -8.57 -6.24
C LYS A 112 2.76 -9.27 -5.18
N LYS A 113 1.69 -8.62 -4.71
CA LYS A 113 0.78 -9.22 -3.73
C LYS A 113 -0.01 -10.36 -4.35
N GLU A 114 -0.44 -10.20 -5.59
CA GLU A 114 -1.17 -11.22 -6.34
C GLU A 114 -0.29 -12.45 -6.55
N ALA A 115 0.95 -12.29 -7.00
CA ALA A 115 1.92 -13.38 -7.11
C ALA A 115 2.12 -14.12 -5.78
N ALA A 116 2.32 -13.40 -4.68
CA ALA A 116 2.45 -13.99 -3.34
C ALA A 116 1.14 -14.63 -2.82
N SER A 117 -0.02 -14.22 -3.35
CA SER A 117 -1.31 -14.85 -3.02
C SER A 117 -1.50 -16.14 -3.81
N ILE A 118 -1.13 -16.16 -5.09
CA ILE A 118 -1.16 -17.35 -5.96
C ILE A 118 -0.22 -18.41 -5.40
N GLU A 119 1.01 -18.05 -5.03
CA GLU A 119 1.98 -18.99 -4.45
C GLU A 119 1.43 -19.65 -3.16
N ARG A 120 0.77 -18.87 -2.30
CA ARG A 120 0.11 -19.39 -1.10
C ARG A 120 -1.04 -20.35 -1.43
N GLN A 121 -1.82 -20.04 -2.46
CA GLN A 121 -2.92 -20.90 -2.91
C GLN A 121 -2.39 -22.20 -3.53
N GLU A 122 -1.33 -22.13 -4.32
CA GLU A 122 -0.67 -23.29 -4.92
C GLU A 122 -0.09 -24.21 -3.84
N MET A 123 0.56 -23.65 -2.81
CA MET A 123 1.05 -24.41 -1.66
C MET A 123 -0.09 -25.12 -0.90
N GLN A 124 -1.22 -24.45 -0.70
CA GLN A 124 -2.39 -25.07 -0.07
C GLN A 124 -3.00 -26.17 -0.94
N TYR A 125 -3.12 -25.92 -2.24
CA TYR A 125 -3.68 -26.86 -3.20
C TYR A 125 -2.83 -28.13 -3.32
N THR A 126 -1.51 -27.97 -3.45
CA THR A 126 -0.55 -29.08 -3.50
C THR A 126 -0.55 -29.89 -2.20
N ALA A 127 -0.60 -29.23 -1.03
CA ALA A 127 -0.71 -29.92 0.26
C ALA A 127 -2.02 -30.72 0.37
N MET A 128 -3.14 -30.19 -0.14
CA MET A 128 -4.43 -30.86 -0.15
C MET A 128 -4.41 -32.10 -1.06
N ILE A 129 -3.80 -32.01 -2.25
CA ILE A 129 -3.63 -33.16 -3.15
C ILE A 129 -2.82 -34.26 -2.44
N ALA A 130 -1.70 -33.91 -1.82
CA ALA A 130 -0.86 -34.87 -1.12
C ALA A 130 -1.59 -35.57 0.04
N LEU A 131 -2.49 -34.87 0.74
CA LEU A 131 -3.36 -35.46 1.75
C LEU A 131 -4.41 -36.41 1.13
N ALA A 132 -5.02 -36.02 0.01
CA ALA A 132 -6.00 -36.85 -0.69
C ALA A 132 -5.37 -38.13 -1.26
N GLU A 133 -4.15 -38.05 -1.79
CA GLU A 133 -3.38 -39.21 -2.25
C GLU A 133 -3.07 -40.15 -1.07
N ARG A 134 -2.65 -39.61 0.08
CA ARG A 134 -2.39 -40.42 1.29
C ARG A 134 -3.66 -41.02 1.91
N ALA A 135 -4.80 -40.34 1.78
CA ALA A 135 -6.08 -40.80 2.30
C ALA A 135 -6.78 -41.79 1.36
N SER A 136 -6.31 -41.95 0.12
CA SER A 136 -6.85 -42.91 -0.82
C SER A 136 -6.57 -44.33 -0.30
N PRO A 137 -7.60 -45.11 0.06
CA PRO A 137 -7.38 -46.45 0.60
C PRO A 137 -6.70 -47.32 -0.47
N PRO A 138 -5.81 -48.25 -0.08
CA PRO A 138 -5.29 -49.23 -1.02
C PRO A 138 -6.47 -49.93 -1.68
N GLU A 139 -6.41 -50.04 -3.01
CA GLU A 139 -7.40 -50.70 -3.84
C GLU A 139 -7.73 -52.05 -3.18
N LYS A 140 -8.94 -52.18 -2.58
CA LYS A 140 -9.31 -53.38 -1.83
C LYS A 140 -9.19 -54.55 -2.80
N ALA A 141 -8.20 -55.41 -2.58
CA ALA A 141 -8.08 -56.68 -3.28
C ALA A 141 -9.45 -57.37 -3.21
N LYS A 142 -10.00 -57.76 -4.38
CA LYS A 142 -11.30 -58.43 -4.45
C LYS A 142 -11.26 -59.61 -3.47
N PRO A 143 -12.22 -59.74 -2.54
CA PRO A 143 -12.18 -60.82 -1.57
C PRO A 143 -12.21 -62.15 -2.31
N ALA A 144 -11.21 -62.99 -2.08
CA ALA A 144 -11.21 -64.36 -2.60
C ALA A 144 -12.45 -65.07 -2.08
N THR A 145 -13.28 -65.58 -2.99
CA THR A 145 -14.56 -66.23 -2.66
C THR A 145 -14.39 -67.74 -2.83
N THR A 146 -14.94 -68.56 -1.94
CA THR A 146 -14.81 -70.03 -2.01
C THR A 146 -16.04 -70.69 -2.66
N CYS A 147 -15.88 -71.61 -3.65
CA CYS A 147 -17.03 -72.40 -4.18
C CYS A 147 -17.54 -73.30 -3.06
N HIS A 148 -18.82 -73.22 -2.72
CA HIS A 148 -19.41 -74.06 -1.67
C HIS A 148 -19.49 -75.54 -2.06
N SER A 149 -19.44 -75.84 -3.37
CA SER A 149 -19.53 -77.20 -3.90
C SER A 149 -18.18 -77.93 -3.98
N CYS A 150 -17.07 -77.24 -4.25
CA CYS A 150 -15.74 -77.87 -4.39
C CYS A 150 -14.67 -77.35 -3.42
N ASN A 151 -15.01 -76.37 -2.55
CA ASN A 151 -14.10 -75.69 -1.64
C ASN A 151 -12.86 -75.03 -2.30
N ALA A 152 -12.86 -74.83 -3.62
CA ALA A 152 -11.79 -74.10 -4.29
C ALA A 152 -11.87 -72.59 -4.01
N VAL A 153 -10.71 -71.95 -3.87
CA VAL A 153 -10.56 -70.50 -3.68
C VAL A 153 -10.55 -69.82 -5.05
N ILE A 154 -11.47 -68.87 -5.28
CA ILE A 154 -11.66 -68.16 -6.54
C ILE A 154 -11.22 -66.71 -6.37
N GLU A 155 -10.20 -66.32 -7.13
CA GLU A 155 -9.71 -64.94 -7.22
C GLU A 155 -10.52 -64.17 -8.28
N GLY A 156 -11.81 -63.89 -8.01
CA GLY A 156 -12.67 -63.25 -9.00
C GLY A 156 -14.16 -63.36 -8.73
N LYS A 157 -14.97 -63.29 -9.79
CA LYS A 157 -16.43 -63.49 -9.70
C LYS A 157 -16.73 -64.98 -9.62
N LEU A 158 -17.61 -65.37 -8.71
CA LEU A 158 -18.10 -66.76 -8.57
C LEU A 158 -18.74 -67.30 -9.87
N ALA A 159 -19.25 -66.41 -10.74
CA ALA A 159 -19.89 -66.77 -12.01
C ALA A 159 -18.93 -67.37 -13.06
N ASP A 160 -17.63 -67.09 -12.96
CA ASP A 160 -16.63 -67.58 -13.92
C ASP A 160 -16.03 -68.93 -13.49
N HIS A 161 -16.43 -69.44 -12.31
CA HIS A 161 -15.96 -70.71 -11.78
C HIS A 161 -16.89 -71.86 -12.17
N THR A 162 -16.36 -72.83 -12.90
CA THR A 162 -17.02 -74.10 -13.17
C THR A 162 -16.62 -75.13 -12.13
N CYS A 163 -17.55 -75.42 -11.23
CA CYS A 163 -17.67 -76.63 -10.42
C CYS A 163 -18.28 -77.72 -11.38
#